data_AF-A0A0K2RTM1-F1
#
_entry.id   AF-A0A0K2RTM1-F1
#
_cell.length_a   1.000
_cell.length_b   1.000
_cell.length_c   1.000
_cell.angle_alpha   90.00
_cell.angle_beta   90.00
_cell.angle_gamma   90.00
#
_symmetry.space_group_name_H-M   'P 1'
#
loop_
_entity.id
_entity.type
_entity.pdbx_description
1 polymer ?
#
loop_
_entity_poly.entity_id
_entity_poly.type
_entity_poly.pdbx_seq_one_letter_code
_entity_poly.pdbx_strand_id
1 'polypeptide(L)' 'MITEEPGIWRVRQIFDDPARNHDWGVSAEVDLAASDESGTAVVRVTSVNRL' A
#
# COMPACT_ATOMS: atom_id res chain seq x y z
N MET A 1 -0.14 -6.33 5.16
CA MET A 1 -1.45 -6.21 5.83
C MET A 1 -2.37 -5.39 4.95
N ILE A 2 -3.64 -5.76 4.83
CA ILE A 2 -4.66 -5.01 4.10
C ILE A 2 -5.83 -4.77 5.05
N THR A 3 -6.31 -3.54 5.12
CA THR A 3 -7.55 -3.16 5.80
C THR A 3 -8.51 -2.60 4.76
N GLU A 4 -9.68 -3.22 4.66
CA GLU A 4 -10.68 -2.88 3.66
C GLU A 4 -11.77 -1.99 4.27
N GLU A 5 -12.04 -0.85 3.62
CA GLU A 5 -13.14 0.04 3.95
C GLU A 5 -13.92 0.39 2.67
N PRO A 6 -15.18 0.84 2.79
CA PRO A 6 -15.92 1.34 1.63
C PRO A 6 -15.17 2.47 0.94
N GLY A 7 -14.86 2.29 -0.34
CA GLY A 7 -14.19 3.27 -1.19
C GLY A 7 -12.67 3.36 -1.06
N ILE A 8 -12.08 2.81 0.02
CA ILE A 8 -10.62 2.89 0.25
C ILE A 8 -10.07 1.64 0.90
N TRP A 9 -8.94 1.14 0.40
CA TRP A 9 -8.18 0.09 1.08
C TRP A 9 -6.87 0.66 1.60
N ARG A 10 -6.52 0.33 2.84
CA ARG A 10 -5.22 0.67 3.43
C ARG A 10 -4.30 -0.53 3.38
N VAL A 11 -3.12 -0.36 2.80
CA VAL A 11 -2.16 -1.44 2.58
C VAL A 11 -0.82 -1.13 3.22
N ARG A 12 -0.19 -2.17 3.78
CA ARG A 12 1.20 -2.16 4.23
C ARG A 12 1.94 -3.31 3.58
N GLN A 13 3.01 -2.98 2.86
CA GLN A 13 3.97 -3.94 2.30
C GLN A 13 5.34 -3.74 2.93
N ILE A 14 6.00 -4.85 3.25
CA ILE A 14 7.36 -4.89 3.80
C ILE A 14 8.33 -5.12 2.65
N PHE A 15 9.48 -4.47 2.68
CA PHE A 15 10.55 -4.69 1.71
C PHE A 15 11.31 -5.96 2.06
N ASP A 16 11.58 -6.79 1.06
CA ASP A 16 12.55 -7.88 1.17
C ASP A 16 13.88 -7.34 0.64
N ASP A 17 14.71 -6.80 1.53
CA ASP A 17 16.01 -6.27 1.15
C ASP A 17 17.04 -7.41 0.96
N PRO A 18 18.17 -7.15 0.27
CA PRO A 18 19.19 -8.18 0.03
C PRO A 18 19.83 -8.77 1.28
N ALA A 19 19.86 -8.02 2.39
CA ALA A 19 20.32 -8.48 3.69
C ALA A 19 19.22 -9.24 4.46
N ARG A 20 18.02 -9.38 3.86
CA ARG A 20 16.85 -10.09 4.38
C ARG A 20 16.33 -9.48 5.68
N ASN A 21 16.56 -8.18 5.87
CA ASN A 21 15.93 -7.45 6.97
C ASN A 21 14.54 -7.01 6.50
N HIS A 22 13.54 -7.33 7.32
CA HIS A 22 12.13 -7.05 7.03
C HIS A 22 11.63 -5.87 7.86
N ASP A 23 12.53 -4.91 8.09
CA ASP A 23 12.31 -3.76 8.96
C ASP A 23 11.82 -2.53 8.17
N TRP A 24 11.98 -2.46 6.86
CA TRP A 24 11.44 -1.37 6.05
C TRP A 24 10.14 -1.71 5.34
N GLY A 25 9.33 -0.70 5.03
CA GLY A 25 8.16 -0.88 4.19
C GLY A 25 7.48 0.40 3.76
N VAL A 26 6.44 0.21 2.96
CA VAL A 26 5.59 1.27 2.42
C VAL A 26 4.14 1.10 2.90
N SER A 27 3.56 2.19 3.38
CA SER A 27 2.13 2.30 3.65
C SER A 27 1.48 3.08 2.51
N ALA A 28 0.32 2.62 2.06
CA ALA A 28 -0.40 3.26 0.97
C ALA A 28 -1.92 3.11 1.12
N GLU A 29 -2.63 3.93 0.38
CA GLU A 29 -4.08 3.89 0.23
C GLU A 29 -4.42 3.62 -1.23
N VAL A 30 -5.38 2.72 -1.45
CA VAL A 30 -5.94 2.40 -2.77
C VAL A 30 -7.32 3.04 -2.87
N ASP A 31 -7.51 3.94 -3.82
CA ASP A 31 -8.79 4.58 -4.10
C ASP A 31 -9.61 3.69 -5.04
N LEU A 32 -10.71 3.13 -4.55
CA LEU A 32 -11.48 2.14 -5.31
C LEU A 32 -12.26 2.78 -6.47
N ALA A 33 -12.82 3.98 -6.28
CA ALA A 33 -13.58 4.66 -7.32
C ALA A 33 -12.67 5.09 -8.48
N ALA A 34 -11.50 5.66 -8.15
CA ALA A 34 -10.50 6.01 -9.15
C ALA A 34 -9.91 4.76 -9.84
N SER A 35 -9.78 3.66 -9.10
CA SER A 35 -9.33 2.39 -9.68
C SER A 35 -10.32 1.82 -10.68
N ASP A 36 -11.62 1.87 -10.36
CA ASP A 36 -12.70 1.45 -11.25
C ASP A 36 -12.73 2.30 -12.53
N GLU A 37 -12.59 3.62 -12.41
CA GLU A 37 -12.54 4.54 -13.56
C GLU A 37 -11.30 4.28 -14.44
N SER A 38 -10.14 4.05 -13.83
CA SER A 38 -8.88 3.83 -14.54
C SER A 38 -8.76 2.42 -15.13
N GLY A 39 -9.56 1.45 -14.67
CA GLY A 39 -9.36 0.02 -14.96
C GLY A 39 -8.06 -0.56 -14.40
N THR A 40 -7.35 0.19 -13.53
CA THR A 40 -6.10 -0.21 -12.88
C THR A 40 -6.05 0.37 -11.48
N ALA A 41 -5.32 -0.27 -10.57
CA ALA A 41 -5.22 0.19 -9.19
C ALA A 41 -4.60 1.60 -9.09
N VAL A 42 -5.34 2.54 -8.54
CA VAL A 42 -4.87 3.88 -8.21
C VAL A 42 -4.39 3.89 -6.76
N VAL A 43 -3.07 3.95 -6.60
CA VAL A 43 -2.39 3.83 -5.30
C VAL A 43 -1.69 5.12 -4.93
N ARG A 44 -1.97 5.65 -3.73
CA ARG A 44 -1.24 6.76 -3.14
C ARG A 44 -0.38 6.28 -1.98
N VAL A 45 0.93 6.42 -2.11
CA VAL A 45 1.87 6.17 -1.01
C VAL A 45 1.71 7.25 0.05
N THR A 46 1.54 6.83 1.30
CA THR A 46 1.36 7.74 2.46
C THR A 46 2.62 7.82 3.33
N SER A 47 3.41 6.75 3.39
CA SER A 47 4.70 6.77 4.08
C SER A 47 5.64 5.67 3.62
N VAL A 48 6.95 5.94 3.77
CA VAL A 48 8.03 4.95 3.69
C VAL A 48 8.81 5.07 4.99
N ASN A 49 8.85 4.00 5.77
CA ASN A 49 9.45 4.02 7.10
C ASN A 49 9.89 2.63 7.55
N ARG A 50 10.72 2.63 8.60
CA ARG A 50 11.10 1.44 9.35
C ARG A 50 10.01 1.06 10.37
N LEU A 51 9.87 -0.23 10.63
CA LEU A 51 9.01 -0.82 11.67
C LEU A 51 9.57 -0.55 13.07
#